data_AF-A0A2V7Y1G2-F1
#
_entry.id   AF-A0A2V7Y1G2-F1
#
_cell.length_a   1.000
_cell.length_b   1.000
_cell.length_c   1.000
_cell.angle_alpha   90.00
_cell.angle_beta   90.00
_cell.angle_gamma   90.00
#
_symmetry.space_group_name_H-M   'P 1'
#
loop_
_entity.id
_entity.type
_entity.pdbx_description
1 polymer ?
#
loop_
_entity_poly.entity_id
_entity_poly.type
_entity_poly.pdbx_seq_one_letter_code
_entity_poly.pdbx_strand_id
1 'polypeptide(L)'
;MESVFAFVEDVSRRLLGREPRQVLLLHASALNAEWFGRLADMMESRGYRFVSLDRALADEAYRRPDDYVGAWGISWLAHWELTSGEPRSPSPDPPDWVTKAYEAASHR
;
A
#
# COMPACT_ATOMS: atom_id res chain seq x y z
N MET A 1 -9.44 3.16 -4.64
CA MET A 1 -8.36 3.22 -3.63
C MET A 1 -8.88 3.12 -2.20
N GLU A 2 -10.11 3.54 -1.90
CA GLU A 2 -10.69 3.48 -0.54
C GLU A 2 -10.54 2.12 0.16
N SER A 3 -10.89 1.02 -0.52
CA SER A 3 -10.78 -0.34 0.03
C SER A 3 -9.33 -0.75 0.30
N VAL A 4 -8.40 -0.35 -0.56
CA VAL A 4 -6.96 -0.62 -0.39
C VAL A 4 -6.42 0.10 0.84
N PHE A 5 -6.76 1.38 1.02
CA PHE A 5 -6.34 2.12 2.21
C PHE A 5 -6.96 1.53 3.49
N ALA A 6 -8.26 1.21 3.48
CA ALA A 6 -8.90 0.57 4.64
C ALA A 6 -8.24 -0.76 5.02
N PHE A 7 -7.85 -1.56 4.02
CA PHE A 7 -7.09 -2.79 4.23
C PHE A 7 -5.71 -2.53 4.85
N VAL A 8 -4.93 -1.59 4.30
CA VAL A 8 -3.58 -1.28 4.83
C VAL A 8 -3.66 -0.73 6.26
N GLU A 9 -4.63 0.12 6.54
CA GLU A 9 -4.91 0.65 7.88
C GLU A 9 -5.23 -0.48 8.88
N ASP A 10 -6.09 -1.43 8.49
CA ASP A 10 -6.45 -2.58 9.33
C ASP A 10 -5.25 -3.49 9.61
N VAL A 11 -4.52 -3.89 8.55
CA VAL A 11 -3.29 -4.69 8.69
C VAL A 11 -2.28 -3.98 9.59
N SER A 12 -2.11 -2.66 9.45
CA SER A 12 -1.22 -1.89 10.31
C SER A 12 -1.64 -1.96 11.77
N ARG A 13 -2.92 -1.74 12.08
CA ARG A 13 -3.43 -1.81 13.45
C ARG A 13 -3.30 -3.19 14.05
N ARG A 14 -3.59 -4.25 13.30
CA ARG A 14 -3.44 -5.64 13.77
C ARG A 14 -1.98 -6.02 14.02
N LEU A 15 -1.06 -5.61 13.15
CA LEU A 15 0.35 -6.00 13.21
C LEU A 15 1.17 -5.13 14.18
N LEU A 16 0.87 -3.83 14.24
CA LEU A 16 1.70 -2.83 14.94
C LEU A 16 0.97 -2.15 16.11
N GLY A 17 -0.32 -2.41 16.30
CA GLY A 17 -1.16 -1.72 17.29
C GLY A 17 -1.48 -0.26 16.94
N ARG A 18 -0.99 0.23 15.79
CA ARG A 18 -1.16 1.59 15.28
C ARG A 18 -0.91 1.65 13.77
N GLU A 19 -1.24 2.78 13.17
CA GLU A 19 -0.84 3.08 11.80
C GLU A 19 0.55 3.76 11.80
N PRO A 20 1.57 3.18 11.13
CA PRO A 20 2.86 3.84 10.96
C PRO A 20 2.75 4.97 9.94
N ARG A 21 3.78 5.81 9.86
CA ARG A 21 3.92 6.76 8.74
C ARG A 21 4.10 5.97 7.44
N GLN A 22 3.01 5.78 6.71
CA GLN A 22 2.97 4.98 5.49
C GLN A 22 3.80 5.61 4.36
N VAL A 23 4.32 4.76 3.48
CA VAL A 23 4.93 5.16 2.22
C VAL A 23 4.09 4.58 1.07
N LEU A 24 3.52 5.47 0.26
CA LEU A 24 2.79 5.10 -0.96
C LEU A 24 3.75 5.16 -2.15
N LEU A 25 4.00 4.01 -2.78
CA LEU A 25 4.79 3.92 -4.01
C LEU A 25 3.90 4.14 -5.24
N LEU A 26 4.26 5.12 -6.08
CA LEU A 26 3.60 5.42 -7.35
C LEU A 26 4.65 5.54 -8.47
N HIS A 27 4.21 5.34 -9.70
CA HIS A 27 5.03 5.60 -10.89
C HIS A 27 4.68 6.98 -11.47
N ALA A 28 5.68 7.75 -11.88
CA ALA A 28 5.43 8.97 -12.64
C ALA A 28 4.92 8.60 -14.04
N SER A 29 3.63 8.81 -14.29
CA SER A 29 2.97 8.54 -15.56
C SER A 29 1.89 9.58 -15.83
N ALA A 30 1.49 9.74 -17.10
CA ALA A 30 0.41 10.67 -17.47
C ALA A 30 -0.90 10.32 -16.75
N LEU A 31 -1.22 9.03 -16.65
CA LEU A 31 -2.38 8.55 -15.90
C LEU A 31 -2.31 8.98 -14.43
N ASN A 32 -1.18 8.77 -13.76
CA ASN A 32 -1.05 9.17 -12.36
C ASN A 32 -1.07 10.69 -12.21
N ALA A 33 -0.48 11.45 -13.12
CA ALA A 33 -0.53 12.91 -13.09
C ALA A 33 -1.97 13.45 -13.17
N GLU A 34 -2.82 12.85 -14.00
CA GLU A 34 -4.23 13.23 -14.15
C GLU A 34 -5.07 12.89 -12.91
N TRP A 35 -4.78 11.76 -12.25
CA TRP A 35 -5.59 11.25 -11.14
C TRP A 35 -5.04 11.57 -9.75
N PHE A 36 -3.79 12.01 -9.63
CA PHE A 36 -3.14 12.20 -8.32
C PHE A 36 -3.86 13.21 -7.44
N GLY A 37 -4.39 14.29 -8.00
CA GLY A 37 -5.16 15.29 -7.22
C GLY A 37 -6.33 14.65 -6.47
N ARG A 38 -7.12 13.82 -7.14
CA ARG A 38 -8.25 13.10 -6.51
C ARG A 38 -7.79 12.11 -5.44
N LEU A 39 -6.65 11.46 -5.68
CA LEU A 39 -6.07 10.54 -4.70
C LEU A 39 -5.56 11.31 -3.47
N ALA A 40 -4.94 12.47 -3.66
CA ALA A 40 -4.49 13.34 -2.58
C ALA A 40 -5.66 13.86 -1.74
N ASP A 41 -6.73 14.35 -2.38
CA ASP A 41 -7.95 14.79 -1.69
C ASP A 41 -8.59 13.66 -0.85
N MET A 42 -8.61 12.44 -1.39
CA MET A 42 -9.07 11.24 -0.67
C MET A 42 -8.19 10.93 0.54
N MET A 43 -6.86 11.06 0.42
CA MET A 43 -5.96 10.88 1.55
C MET A 43 -6.18 11.95 2.64
N GLU A 44 -6.30 13.22 2.25
CA GLU A 44 -6.53 14.31 3.20
C GLU A 44 -7.88 14.19 3.92
N SER A 45 -8.94 13.79 3.21
CA SER A 45 -10.27 13.59 3.81
C SER A 45 -10.31 12.44 4.82
N ARG A 46 -9.43 11.45 4.65
CA ARG A 46 -9.19 10.36 5.62
C ARG A 46 -8.30 10.77 6.80
N GLY A 47 -7.78 11.99 6.80
CA GLY A 47 -6.95 12.53 7.88
C GLY A 47 -5.45 12.33 7.70
N TYR A 48 -4.99 11.87 6.53
CA TYR A 48 -3.57 11.79 6.24
C TYR A 48 -2.93 13.18 6.13
N ARG A 49 -1.63 13.21 6.37
CA ARG A 49 -0.75 14.35 6.12
C ARG A 49 0.47 13.89 5.33
N PHE A 50 0.87 14.67 4.35
CA PHE A 50 2.10 14.42 3.60
C PHE A 50 3.32 14.85 4.41
N VAL A 51 4.33 13.99 4.44
CA VAL A 51 5.63 14.23 5.08
C VAL A 51 6.74 13.81 4.14
N SER A 52 7.97 14.29 4.36
CA SER A 52 9.12 13.80 3.61
C SER A 52 9.37 12.32 3.88
N LEU A 53 10.03 11.66 2.92
CA LEU A 53 10.42 10.25 3.08
C LEU A 53 11.27 10.04 4.33
N ASP A 54 12.24 10.92 4.61
CA ASP A 54 13.07 10.85 5.82
C ASP A 54 12.23 10.87 7.10
N ARG A 55 11.16 11.69 7.13
CA ARG A 55 10.26 11.75 8.28
C ARG A 55 9.41 10.49 8.42
N ALA A 56 8.99 9.89 7.30
CA ALA A 56 8.30 8.61 7.28
C ALA A 56 9.21 7.49 7.82
N LEU A 57 10.42 7.36 7.27
CA LEU A 57 11.40 6.34 7.66
C LEU A 57 11.93 6.48 9.10
N ALA A 58 11.78 7.65 9.71
CA ALA A 58 12.04 7.85 11.14
C ALA A 58 10.98 7.21 12.06
N ASP A 59 9.91 6.64 11.52
CA ASP A 59 8.96 5.83 12.29
C ASP A 59 9.61 4.52 12.76
N GLU A 60 9.41 4.15 14.02
CA GLU A 60 10.03 2.96 14.63
C GLU A 60 9.64 1.65 13.95
N ALA A 61 8.51 1.60 13.23
CA ALA A 61 8.11 0.43 12.47
C ALA A 61 9.18 0.01 11.45
N TYR A 62 9.90 0.96 10.85
CA TYR A 62 10.97 0.70 9.88
C TYR A 62 12.27 0.15 10.49
N ARG A 63 12.34 0.01 11.83
CA ARG A 63 13.45 -0.67 12.52
C ARG A 63 13.13 -2.12 12.87
N ARG A 64 11.93 -2.60 12.57
CA ARG A 64 11.55 -4.00 12.82
C ARG A 64 12.39 -4.94 11.95
N PRO A 65 12.63 -6.18 12.42
CA PRO A 65 13.21 -7.21 11.58
C PRO A 65 12.41 -7.38 10.29
N ASP A 66 13.12 -7.54 9.18
CA ASP A 66 12.58 -7.90 7.88
C ASP A 66 13.50 -8.97 7.28
N ASP A 67 13.05 -10.22 7.40
CA ASP A 67 13.75 -11.40 6.89
C ASP A 67 13.17 -11.86 5.54
N TYR A 68 12.27 -11.07 4.95
CA TYR A 68 11.66 -11.42 3.67
C TYR A 68 12.67 -11.34 2.53
N VAL A 69 12.89 -12.48 1.87
CA VAL A 69 13.66 -12.58 0.63
C VAL A 69 12.77 -13.22 -0.42
N GLY A 70 12.39 -12.45 -1.44
CA GLY A 70 11.51 -12.93 -2.50
C GLY A 70 11.51 -12.07 -3.75
N ALA A 71 10.97 -12.60 -4.84
CA ALA A 71 10.91 -11.92 -6.13
C ALA A 71 9.75 -10.92 -6.24
N TRP A 72 8.86 -10.86 -5.25
CA TRP A 72 7.64 -10.06 -5.31
C TRP A 72 7.84 -8.73 -4.59
N GLY A 73 7.50 -7.63 -5.25
CA GLY A 73 7.45 -6.29 -4.66
C GLY A 73 6.22 -6.09 -3.78
N ILE A 74 6.11 -6.86 -2.70
CA ILE A 74 5.02 -6.75 -1.71
C ILE A 74 5.28 -5.62 -0.70
N SER A 75 4.26 -5.22 0.05
CA SER A 75 4.36 -4.11 0.99
C SER A 75 5.23 -4.44 2.20
N TRP A 76 5.77 -3.41 2.88
CA TRP A 76 6.46 -3.56 4.16
C TRP A 76 5.61 -4.28 5.22
N LEU A 77 4.31 -4.01 5.26
CA LEU A 77 3.40 -4.73 6.17
C LEU A 77 3.38 -6.23 5.87
N ALA A 78 3.37 -6.62 4.59
CA ALA A 78 3.40 -8.02 4.19
C ALA A 78 4.76 -8.66 4.52
N HIS A 79 5.87 -7.95 4.37
CA HIS A 79 7.19 -8.41 4.82
C HIS A 79 7.18 -8.69 6.33
N TRP A 80 6.63 -7.77 7.12
CA TRP A 80 6.58 -7.90 8.58
C TRP A 80 5.61 -8.97 9.06
N GLU A 81 4.49 -9.22 8.37
CA GLU A 81 3.62 -10.38 8.62
C GLU A 81 4.43 -11.68 8.44
N LEU A 82 5.08 -11.84 7.28
CA LEU A 82 5.86 -13.03 6.97
C LEU A 82 7.04 -13.23 7.92
N THR A 83 7.76 -12.16 8.26
CA THR A 83 8.87 -12.19 9.22
C THR A 83 8.38 -12.56 10.63
N SER A 84 7.13 -12.21 10.98
CA SER A 84 6.53 -12.62 12.27
C SER A 84 5.98 -14.06 12.26
N GLY A 85 6.14 -14.80 11.15
CA GLY A 85 5.59 -16.15 10.98
C GLY A 85 4.10 -16.17 10.64
N GLU A 86 3.49 -15.01 10.41
CA GLU A 86 2.07 -14.88 10.05
C GLU A 86 1.89 -14.97 8.53
N PRO A 87 0.78 -15.55 8.05
CA PRO A 87 0.46 -15.50 6.63
C PRO A 87 0.17 -14.07 6.20
N ARG A 88 0.52 -13.75 4.94
CA ARG A 88 0.19 -12.46 4.35
C ARG A 88 -1.32 -12.27 4.27
N SER A 89 -1.80 -11.11 4.68
CA SER A 89 -3.20 -10.75 4.54
C SER A 89 -3.61 -10.60 3.07
N PRO A 90 -4.82 -11.06 2.67
CA PRO A 90 -5.28 -10.98 1.31
C PRO A 90 -5.65 -9.53 0.96
N SER A 91 -4.83 -8.89 0.12
CA SER A 91 -5.11 -7.54 -0.38
C SER A 91 -6.35 -7.54 -1.28
N PRO A 92 -7.14 -6.46 -1.29
CA PRO A 92 -8.26 -6.32 -2.22
C PRO A 92 -7.80 -6.42 -3.68
N ASP A 93 -8.52 -7.20 -4.48
CA ASP A 93 -8.29 -7.27 -5.91
C ASP A 93 -8.73 -5.98 -6.63
N PRO A 94 -8.19 -5.68 -7.82
CA PRO A 94 -8.73 -4.64 -8.68
C PRO A 94 -10.22 -4.86 -8.96
N PRO A 95 -11.01 -3.79 -9.20
CA PRO A 95 -12.41 -3.94 -9.56
C PRO A 95 -12.58 -4.81 -10.81
N ASP A 96 -13.60 -5.69 -10.84
CA ASP A 96 -13.84 -6.66 -11.91
C ASP A 96 -13.79 -6.08 -13.32
N TRP A 97 -14.30 -4.86 -13.50
CA TRP A 97 -14.33 -4.22 -14.82
C TRP A 97 -12.93 -3.92 -15.35
N VAL A 98 -11.95 -3.64 -14.47
CA VAL A 98 -10.54 -3.43 -14.82
C VAL A 98 -9.93 -4.74 -15.25
N THR A 99 -10.14 -5.81 -14.48
CA THR A 99 -9.64 -7.16 -14.79
C THR A 99 -10.17 -7.63 -16.14
N LYS A 100 -11.47 -7.50 -16.39
CA LYS A 100 -12.09 -7.85 -17.68
C LYS A 100 -11.54 -7.04 -18.84
N ALA A 101 -11.30 -5.73 -18.64
CA ALA A 101 -10.73 -4.88 -19.67
C ALA A 101 -9.28 -5.28 -20.00
N TYR A 102 -8.49 -5.62 -18.98
CA TYR A 102 -7.10 -6.08 -19.12
C TYR A 102 -7.02 -7.40 -19.90
N GLU A 103 -7.85 -8.39 -19.54
CA GLU A 103 -7.91 -9.68 -20.24
C GLU A 103 -8.29 -9.51 -21.71
N ALA A 104 -9.31 -8.69 -22.00
CA ALA A 104 -9.75 -8.39 -23.37
C ALA A 104 -8.70 -7.62 -24.19
N ALA A 105 -7.76 -6.93 -23.56
CA ALA A 105 -6.65 -6.26 -24.23
C ALA A 105 -5.47 -7.22 -24.47
N SER A 106 -5.27 -8.20 -23.58
CA SER A 106 -4.14 -9.14 -23.63
C SER A 106 -4.32 -10.29 -24.63
N HIS A 107 -5.54 -10.52 -25.10
CA HIS A 107 -5.89 -11.53 -26.12
C HIS A 107 -6.13 -10.95 -27.52
N ARG A 108 -5.62 -9.74 -27.78
CA ARG A 108 -5.53 -9.14 -29.12
C ARG A 108 -4.09 -9.18 -29.62
#